data_AF-A0A2K6FEK2-F1
#
_entry.id   AF-A0A2K6FEK2-F1
#
_cell.length_a   1.000
_cell.length_b   1.000
_cell.length_c   1.000
_cell.angle_alpha   90.00
_cell.angle_beta   90.00
_cell.angle_gamma   90.00
#
_symmetry.space_group_name_H-M   'P 1'
#
loop_
_entity.id
_entity.type
_entity.pdbx_description
1 polymer ?
#
loop_
_entity_poly.entity_id
_entity_poly.type
_entity_poly.pdbx_seq_one_letter_code
_entity_poly.pdbx_strand_id
1 'polypeptide(L)'
;MKSHYVVMLTLVILMFLTWLPVSLSCNKALCASDVSKCLIQMCNPRNYSDTPPTSKSTVEELHEPIPSLFRALTEGDTQLNWNIVSFPVAEELSHHENLVSFLETVNQPHHQNVSVPSNNVHAPYSSDKEHMCTVVYFDDCMSIHQCKISCESMGASKYRWFHNACCECIGPECIDYGSKTVKCMNCMF
;
A
#
# COMPACT_ATOMS: atom_id res chain seq x y z
N MET A 1 -36.76 -47.34 32.35
CA MET A 1 -36.75 -45.87 32.55
C MET A 1 -35.36 -45.29 32.82
N LYS A 2 -34.51 -45.88 33.69
CA LYS A 2 -33.17 -45.36 34.00
C LYS A 2 -32.18 -45.35 32.81
N SER A 3 -32.26 -46.35 31.92
CA SER A 3 -31.37 -46.47 30.74
C SER A 3 -31.58 -45.35 29.70
N HIS A 4 -32.83 -45.00 29.41
CA HIS A 4 -33.14 -43.93 28.46
C HIS A 4 -32.66 -42.55 28.92
N TYR A 5 -32.67 -42.31 30.24
CA TYR A 5 -32.16 -41.06 30.82
C TYR A 5 -30.64 -40.94 30.64
N VAL A 6 -29.90 -42.03 30.83
CA VAL A 6 -28.45 -42.07 30.62
C VAL A 6 -28.09 -41.85 29.14
N VAL A 7 -28.86 -42.44 28.22
CA VAL A 7 -28.65 -42.25 26.78
C VAL A 7 -28.98 -40.81 26.35
N MET A 8 -30.05 -40.21 26.88
CA MET A 8 -30.38 -38.81 26.57
C MET A 8 -29.32 -37.84 27.14
N LEU A 9 -28.85 -38.08 28.37
CA LEU A 9 -27.83 -37.24 28.99
C LEU A 9 -26.49 -37.30 28.22
N THR A 10 -26.10 -38.49 27.77
CA THR A 10 -24.87 -38.68 26.98
C THR A 10 -24.97 -38.02 25.60
N LEU A 11 -26.12 -38.07 24.92
CA LEU A 11 -26.35 -37.37 23.65
C LEU A 11 -26.30 -35.85 23.79
N VAL A 12 -26.88 -35.30 24.86
CA VAL A 12 -26.83 -33.85 25.15
C VAL A 12 -25.40 -33.40 25.43
N ILE A 13 -24.64 -34.15 26.23
CA ILE A 13 -23.23 -33.86 26.53
C ILE A 13 -22.38 -33.92 25.25
N LEU A 14 -22.59 -34.93 24.40
CA LEU A 14 -21.87 -35.06 23.13
C LEU A 14 -22.16 -33.88 22.19
N MET A 15 -23.43 -33.45 22.11
CA MET A 15 -23.83 -32.29 21.31
C MET A 15 -23.17 -30.99 21.82
N PHE A 16 -23.15 -30.77 23.14
CA PHE A 16 -22.45 -29.62 23.75
C PHE A 16 -20.94 -29.65 23.53
N LEU A 17 -20.30 -30.83 23.67
CA LEU A 17 -18.87 -31.00 23.44
C LEU A 17 -18.47 -30.83 21.97
N THR A 18 -19.37 -31.08 21.02
CA THR A 18 -19.14 -30.78 19.60
C THR A 18 -19.38 -29.32 19.22
N TRP A 19 -20.13 -28.55 20.02
CA TRP A 19 -20.35 -27.11 19.83
C TRP A 19 -19.28 -26.22 20.50
N LEU A 20 -18.67 -26.70 21.58
CA LEU A 20 -17.55 -26.04 22.27
C LEU A 20 -16.32 -25.77 21.36
N PRO A 21 -15.83 -26.69 20.50
CA PRO A 21 -14.66 -26.44 19.66
C PRO A 21 -14.96 -25.54 18.45
N VAL A 22 -16.23 -25.43 18.03
CA VAL A 22 -16.64 -24.48 16.98
C VAL A 22 -16.63 -23.04 17.52
N SER A 23 -16.76 -22.89 18.84
CA SER A 23 -16.80 -21.59 19.52
C SER A 23 -15.42 -21.11 19.99
N LEU A 24 -14.47 -22.02 20.23
CA LEU A 24 -13.14 -21.72 20.79
C LEU A 24 -12.05 -21.43 19.73
N SER A 25 -12.45 -21.16 18.48
CA SER A 25 -11.57 -20.62 17.43
C SER A 25 -11.77 -19.10 17.23
N CYS A 26 -12.71 -18.47 17.96
CA CYS A 26 -13.04 -17.06 17.81
C CYS A 26 -12.41 -16.22 18.92
N ASN A 27 -11.08 -16.11 18.92
CA ASN A 27 -10.41 -15.10 19.73
C ASN A 27 -10.53 -13.73 19.04
N LYS A 28 -11.47 -12.93 19.56
CA LYS A 28 -11.61 -11.46 19.52
C LYS A 28 -11.39 -10.73 18.19
N ALA A 29 -12.49 -10.52 17.47
CA ALA A 29 -12.87 -9.20 16.96
C ALA A 29 -14.40 -9.10 16.97
N LEU A 30 -14.94 -8.20 17.78
CA LEU A 30 -16.38 -7.94 17.88
C LEU A 30 -16.77 -7.02 16.71
N CYS A 31 -17.23 -7.57 15.58
CA CYS A 31 -17.90 -6.78 14.55
C CYS A 31 -19.40 -6.75 14.87
N ALA A 32 -19.82 -5.68 15.56
CA ALA A 32 -21.21 -5.27 15.57
C ALA A 32 -21.55 -4.66 14.20
N SER A 33 -22.66 -5.11 13.61
CA SER A 33 -23.21 -4.73 12.30
C SER A 33 -22.63 -5.48 11.09
N ASP A 34 -23.45 -6.40 10.55
CA ASP A 34 -23.32 -7.11 9.27
C ASP A 34 -22.33 -8.31 9.18
N VAL A 35 -22.77 -9.44 9.76
CA VAL A 35 -22.12 -10.77 9.71
C VAL A 35 -21.82 -11.27 8.27
N SER A 36 -22.53 -10.79 7.26
CA SER A 36 -22.39 -11.26 5.87
C SER A 36 -21.24 -10.59 5.09
N LYS A 37 -20.71 -9.44 5.52
CA LYS A 37 -19.55 -8.80 4.88
C LYS A 37 -18.20 -9.21 5.47
N CYS A 38 -18.20 -9.83 6.65
CA CYS A 38 -16.96 -10.27 7.31
C CYS A 38 -16.41 -11.58 6.70
N LEU A 39 -17.30 -12.46 6.22
CA LEU A 39 -16.93 -13.78 5.68
C LEU A 39 -16.33 -13.77 4.27
N ILE A 40 -16.66 -12.77 3.44
CA ILE A 40 -16.22 -12.77 2.03
C ILE A 40 -14.76 -12.33 1.87
N GLN A 41 -14.18 -11.59 2.83
CA GLN A 41 -12.82 -11.07 2.69
C GLN A 41 -11.74 -11.87 3.42
N MET A 42 -12.06 -12.87 4.26
CA MET A 42 -11.04 -13.57 5.06
C MET A 42 -10.83 -15.06 4.74
N CYS A 43 -11.51 -15.61 3.73
CA CYS A 43 -11.23 -16.95 3.22
C CYS A 43 -11.15 -16.96 1.70
N ASN A 44 -10.09 -16.35 1.13
CA ASN A 44 -9.61 -16.79 -0.17
C ASN A 44 -8.55 -17.89 0.08
N PRO A 45 -8.77 -19.14 -0.36
CA PRO A 45 -7.70 -20.13 -0.39
C PRO A 45 -6.57 -19.55 -1.23
N ARG A 46 -5.38 -19.37 -0.65
CA ARG A 46 -4.21 -18.88 -1.37
C ARG A 46 -3.98 -19.78 -2.57
N ASN A 47 -4.27 -19.28 -3.76
CA ASN A 47 -3.80 -19.91 -4.96
C ASN A 47 -2.31 -19.52 -5.03
N TYR A 48 -1.40 -20.48 -5.17
CA TYR A 48 0.05 -20.21 -5.26
C TYR A 48 0.43 -19.34 -6.49
N SER A 49 -0.57 -18.94 -7.28
CA SER A 49 -0.49 -18.01 -8.39
C SER A 49 -0.87 -16.56 -8.02
N ASP A 50 -1.22 -16.27 -6.77
CA ASP A 50 -1.50 -14.91 -6.31
C ASP A 50 -0.18 -14.16 -6.09
N THR A 51 0.00 -13.03 -6.76
CA THR A 51 1.15 -12.15 -6.53
C THR A 51 1.22 -11.76 -5.04
N PRO A 52 2.41 -11.69 -4.42
CA PRO A 52 2.55 -11.39 -3.00
C PRO A 52 1.76 -10.14 -2.57
N PRO A 53 1.21 -10.04 -1.35
CA PRO A 53 0.50 -8.81 -0.91
C PRO A 53 1.32 -7.53 -1.09
N THR A 54 2.64 -7.63 -1.03
CA THR A 54 3.58 -6.54 -1.31
C THR A 54 3.53 -6.02 -2.75
N SER A 55 2.93 -6.76 -3.69
CA SER A 55 2.72 -6.34 -5.08
C SER A 55 1.46 -5.50 -5.27
N LYS A 56 0.64 -5.32 -4.22
CA LYS A 56 -0.56 -4.48 -4.24
C LYS A 56 -0.44 -3.37 -3.20
N SER A 57 -0.86 -2.18 -3.59
CA SER A 57 -0.88 -1.00 -2.72
C SER A 57 -2.10 -0.14 -3.01
N THR A 58 -2.62 0.51 -1.97
CA THR A 58 -3.55 1.63 -2.10
C THR A 58 -2.76 2.93 -2.10
N VAL A 59 -3.13 3.86 -2.96
CA VAL A 59 -2.48 5.17 -3.09
C VAL A 59 -3.52 6.28 -3.04
N GLU A 60 -3.16 7.41 -2.47
CA GLU A 60 -4.04 8.58 -2.39
C GLU A 60 -3.20 9.87 -2.26
N GLU A 61 -3.73 10.95 -2.82
CA GLU A 61 -3.19 12.31 -2.71
C GLU A 61 -3.82 13.03 -1.51
N LEU A 62 -2.99 13.68 -0.70
CA LEU A 62 -3.42 14.33 0.54
C LEU A 62 -3.87 15.77 0.26
N HIS A 63 -4.99 16.18 0.87
CA HIS A 63 -5.66 17.45 0.53
C HIS A 63 -4.94 18.71 1.06
N GLU A 64 -4.13 18.57 2.12
CA GLU A 64 -3.47 19.71 2.80
C GLU A 64 -2.00 19.39 3.11
N PRO A 65 -1.14 19.25 2.08
CA PRO A 65 0.27 19.01 2.32
C PRO A 65 0.96 20.21 2.94
N ILE A 66 1.99 19.95 3.76
CA ILE A 66 2.85 20.97 4.35
C ILE A 66 4.30 20.67 3.91
N PRO A 67 4.69 21.05 2.67
CA PRO A 67 5.99 20.72 2.09
C PRO A 67 7.19 21.09 2.96
N SER A 68 7.11 22.23 3.67
CA SER A 68 8.17 22.69 4.56
C SER A 68 8.36 21.78 5.78
N LEU A 69 7.28 21.24 6.33
CA LEU A 69 7.33 20.31 7.47
C LEU A 69 7.92 18.97 7.02
N PHE A 70 7.47 18.44 5.88
CA PHE A 70 7.98 17.18 5.35
C PHE A 70 9.49 17.25 5.10
N ARG A 71 9.95 18.33 4.45
CA ARG A 71 11.38 18.59 4.25
C ARG A 71 12.14 18.69 5.57
N ALA A 72 11.66 19.48 6.53
CA ALA A 72 12.31 19.62 7.83
C ALA A 72 12.42 18.29 8.61
N LEU A 73 11.46 17.38 8.45
CA LEU A 73 11.47 16.06 9.08
C LEU A 73 12.35 15.03 8.34
N THR A 74 12.65 15.28 7.06
CA THR A 74 13.43 14.35 6.21
C THR A 74 14.85 14.83 5.93
N GLU A 75 15.13 16.11 6.11
CA GLU A 75 16.45 16.73 5.99
C GLU A 75 17.22 16.59 7.32
N GLY A 76 17.95 15.47 7.49
CA GLY A 76 18.91 15.29 8.58
C GLY A 76 18.82 13.95 9.31
N ASP A 77 19.74 13.73 10.25
CA ASP A 77 19.76 12.56 11.14
C ASP A 77 18.77 12.77 12.29
N THR A 78 17.52 12.36 12.07
CA THR A 78 16.51 12.35 13.13
C THR A 78 16.58 11.00 13.85
N GLN A 79 16.53 10.99 15.19
CA GLN A 79 16.53 9.75 16.01
C GLN A 79 15.20 8.96 15.93
N LEU A 80 14.48 9.11 14.82
CA LEU A 80 13.17 8.53 14.61
C LEU A 80 13.36 7.16 13.94
N ASN A 81 12.58 6.15 14.35
CA ASN A 81 12.60 4.81 13.77
C ASN A 81 11.90 4.78 12.40
N TRP A 82 12.35 5.65 11.49
CA TRP A 82 11.80 5.82 10.15
C TRP A 82 12.90 5.59 9.13
N ASN A 83 12.56 4.93 8.03
CA ASN A 83 13.48 4.69 6.93
C ASN A 83 13.23 5.74 5.82
N ILE A 84 14.10 6.75 5.77
CA ILE A 84 14.04 7.85 4.80
C ILE A 84 14.87 7.47 3.57
N VAL A 85 14.26 7.53 2.39
CA VAL A 85 14.92 7.18 1.12
C VAL A 85 14.75 8.33 0.13
N SER A 86 15.86 8.78 -0.43
CA SER A 86 15.86 9.78 -1.50
C SER A 86 16.48 9.19 -2.76
N PHE A 87 15.80 9.35 -3.90
CA PHE A 87 16.26 8.88 -5.20
C PHE A 87 15.94 9.92 -6.30
N PRO A 88 16.70 9.97 -7.41
CA PRO A 88 16.42 10.88 -8.50
C PRO A 88 15.02 10.62 -9.07
N VAL A 89 14.25 11.67 -9.34
CA VAL A 89 12.88 11.55 -9.89
C VAL A 89 12.81 10.73 -11.19
N ALA A 90 13.86 10.72 -12.01
CA ALA A 90 13.94 9.88 -13.21
C ALA A 90 13.86 8.36 -12.94
N GLU A 91 14.27 7.91 -11.74
CA GLU A 91 14.25 6.50 -11.32
C GLU A 91 12.82 6.00 -11.00
N GLU A 92 11.87 6.91 -10.74
CA GLU A 92 10.45 6.56 -10.56
C GLU A 92 9.84 5.98 -11.85
N LEU A 93 10.38 6.38 -13.00
CA LEU A 93 9.88 6.06 -14.34
C LEU A 93 10.63 4.90 -15.03
N SER A 94 11.87 4.62 -14.63
CA SER A 94 12.72 3.60 -15.29
C SER A 94 12.16 2.17 -15.17
N HIS A 95 11.35 1.89 -14.14
CA HIS A 95 10.63 0.62 -14.03
C HIS A 95 9.51 0.42 -15.07
N HIS A 96 9.15 1.46 -15.84
CA HIS A 96 8.15 1.38 -16.92
C HIS A 96 8.77 1.34 -18.33
N GLU A 97 10.08 1.62 -18.47
CA GLU A 97 10.74 1.71 -19.78
C GLU A 97 10.85 0.37 -20.51
N ASN A 98 10.73 -0.75 -19.80
CA ASN A 98 10.64 -2.08 -20.43
C ASN A 98 9.35 -2.29 -21.25
N LEU A 99 8.35 -1.39 -21.16
CA LEU A 99 7.14 -1.47 -22.00
C LEU A 99 7.15 -0.46 -23.16
N VAL A 100 7.81 0.69 -23.00
CA VAL A 100 7.86 1.75 -24.02
C VAL A 100 8.84 1.40 -25.14
N SER A 101 9.93 0.67 -24.84
CA SER A 101 10.87 0.15 -25.85
C SER A 101 10.18 -0.76 -26.89
N PHE A 102 9.12 -1.49 -26.51
CA PHE A 102 8.37 -2.34 -27.44
C PHE A 102 7.46 -1.57 -28.39
N LEU A 103 6.95 -0.39 -27.99
CA LEU A 103 6.09 0.43 -28.84
C LEU A 103 6.88 1.29 -29.82
N GLU A 104 8.14 1.62 -29.49
CA GLU A 104 9.02 2.40 -30.37
C GLU A 104 9.65 1.54 -31.48
N THR A 105 9.67 0.21 -31.33
CA THR A 105 10.27 -0.70 -32.32
C THR A 105 9.30 -1.18 -33.42
N VAL A 106 7.99 -0.91 -33.33
CA VAL A 106 7.00 -1.45 -34.29
C VAL A 106 6.57 -0.45 -35.38
N ASN A 107 6.90 0.83 -35.28
CA ASN A 107 6.48 1.82 -36.28
C ASN A 107 7.62 2.73 -36.78
N GLN A 108 8.51 2.17 -37.59
CA GLN A 108 9.11 2.92 -38.70
C GLN A 108 9.14 2.06 -39.95
N PRO A 109 8.45 2.51 -41.00
CA PRO A 109 9.22 3.10 -42.10
C PRO A 109 8.67 4.46 -42.57
N HIS A 110 9.56 5.45 -42.57
CA HIS A 110 9.79 6.50 -43.58
C HIS A 110 8.63 7.37 -44.15
N HIS A 111 8.89 8.71 -44.15
CA HIS A 111 8.22 9.85 -44.83
C HIS A 111 6.96 10.41 -44.13
N GLN A 112 6.79 11.71 -43.82
CA GLN A 112 7.05 12.95 -44.57
C GLN A 112 6.84 14.21 -43.67
N ASN A 113 7.51 15.33 -43.99
CA ASN A 113 7.39 16.63 -43.33
C ASN A 113 5.96 17.19 -43.35
N VAL A 114 5.36 17.43 -42.17
CA VAL A 114 4.20 18.32 -42.03
C VAL A 114 4.46 19.29 -40.88
N SER A 115 4.70 20.54 -41.23
CA SER A 115 4.73 21.67 -40.31
C SER A 115 3.30 22.09 -39.96
N VAL A 116 2.92 22.03 -38.67
CA VAL A 116 1.71 22.66 -38.13
C VAL A 116 2.07 23.41 -36.83
N PRO A 117 1.52 24.60 -36.55
CA PRO A 117 2.11 25.57 -35.62
C PRO A 117 1.94 25.24 -34.14
N SER A 118 2.95 25.69 -33.39
CA SER A 118 3.05 25.83 -31.93
C SER A 118 1.78 26.38 -31.26
N ASN A 119 1.37 25.74 -30.17
CA ASN A 119 0.85 26.43 -28.99
C ASN A 119 1.61 25.91 -27.76
N ASN A 120 2.45 26.80 -27.24
CA ASN A 120 3.34 26.55 -26.12
C ASN A 120 2.56 26.43 -24.81
N VAL A 121 2.72 25.32 -24.11
CA VAL A 121 2.84 25.32 -22.64
C VAL A 121 4.15 24.61 -22.32
N HIS A 122 5.26 25.28 -22.66
CA HIS A 122 6.54 25.02 -22.01
C HIS A 122 6.34 25.40 -20.54
N ALA A 123 6.03 24.41 -19.68
CA ALA A 123 6.40 24.54 -18.29
C ALA A 123 7.93 24.77 -18.30
N PRO A 124 8.44 25.81 -17.62
CA PRO A 124 9.88 26.07 -17.62
C PRO A 124 10.56 24.88 -16.97
N TYR A 125 11.15 23.99 -17.78
CA TYR A 125 12.08 22.97 -17.35
C TYR A 125 13.35 23.71 -16.91
N SER A 126 13.33 24.14 -15.64
CA SER A 126 14.39 24.90 -15.01
C SER A 126 15.56 23.97 -14.73
N SER A 127 16.60 24.09 -15.56
CA SER A 127 18.03 23.95 -15.23
C SER A 127 18.37 23.09 -13.99
N ASP A 128 18.82 21.85 -14.26
CA ASP A 128 19.92 21.17 -13.56
C ASP A 128 20.01 21.32 -12.04
N LYS A 129 18.90 21.04 -11.36
CA LYS A 129 18.96 20.34 -10.06
C LYS A 129 18.17 19.08 -10.25
N GLU A 130 18.84 17.93 -10.23
CA GLU A 130 18.16 16.65 -10.10
C GLU A 130 17.27 16.72 -8.86
N HIS A 131 15.96 16.88 -9.07
CA HIS A 131 15.02 16.85 -7.97
C HIS A 131 15.05 15.43 -7.41
N MET A 132 15.42 15.30 -6.13
CA MET A 132 15.39 14.03 -5.43
C MET A 132 13.97 13.85 -4.88
N CYS A 133 13.32 12.75 -5.27
CA CYS A 133 12.10 12.30 -4.63
C CYS A 133 12.48 11.68 -3.29
N THR A 134 11.90 12.20 -2.20
CA THR A 134 12.11 11.69 -0.85
C THR A 134 10.84 11.03 -0.36
N VAL A 135 10.98 9.79 0.12
CA VAL A 135 9.90 9.01 0.72
C VAL A 135 10.31 8.54 2.12
N VAL A 136 9.32 8.33 2.98
CA VAL A 136 9.53 7.84 4.34
C VAL A 136 8.73 6.57 4.56
N TYR A 137 9.40 5.51 4.98
CA TYR A 137 8.76 4.28 5.44
C TYR A 137 8.74 4.23 6.96
N PHE A 138 7.59 3.89 7.53
CA PHE A 138 7.49 3.62 8.96
C PHE A 138 7.90 2.18 9.27
N ASP A 139 8.73 1.99 10.30
CA ASP A 139 9.10 0.65 10.76
C ASP A 139 7.92 -0.07 11.45
N ASP A 140 6.98 0.69 12.03
CA ASP A 140 5.75 0.20 12.63
C ASP A 140 4.66 -0.01 11.58
N CYS A 141 4.03 -1.18 11.62
CA CYS A 141 2.96 -1.55 10.70
C CYS A 141 1.62 -0.98 11.17
N MET A 142 0.84 -0.46 10.22
CA MET A 142 -0.37 0.29 10.56
C MET A 142 -1.49 0.09 9.55
N SER A 143 -2.71 0.39 9.98
CA SER A 143 -3.88 0.39 9.07
C SER A 143 -3.77 1.51 8.03
N ILE A 144 -4.46 1.37 6.91
CA ILE A 144 -4.52 2.40 5.86
C ILE A 144 -4.93 3.77 6.40
N HIS A 145 -5.89 3.81 7.33
CA HIS A 145 -6.36 5.05 7.94
C HIS A 145 -5.28 5.69 8.84
N GLN A 146 -4.56 4.88 9.61
CA GLN A 146 -3.43 5.38 10.40
C GLN A 146 -2.30 5.87 9.49
N CYS A 147 -2.02 5.17 8.38
CA CYS A 147 -1.03 5.60 7.41
C CYS A 147 -1.36 6.99 6.83
N LYS A 148 -2.61 7.21 6.44
CA LYS A 148 -3.10 8.52 6.00
C LYS A 148 -2.84 9.60 7.03
N ILE A 149 -3.31 9.42 8.27
CA ILE A 149 -3.16 10.42 9.34
C ILE A 149 -1.69 10.70 9.64
N SER A 150 -0.84 9.65 9.67
CA SER A 150 0.59 9.80 9.90
C SER A 150 1.25 10.63 8.80
N CYS A 151 0.96 10.35 7.53
CA CYS A 151 1.51 11.11 6.41
C CYS A 151 0.99 12.54 6.34
N GLU A 152 -0.29 12.78 6.65
CA GLU A 152 -0.86 14.13 6.80
C GLU A 152 -0.12 14.91 7.89
N SER A 153 0.10 14.27 9.04
CA SER A 153 0.81 14.90 10.18
C SER A 153 2.28 15.19 9.89
N MET A 154 2.90 14.43 8.98
CA MET A 154 4.25 14.70 8.48
C MET A 154 4.30 15.79 7.40
N GLY A 155 3.16 16.26 6.90
CA GLY A 155 3.09 17.21 5.80
C GLY A 155 3.39 16.63 4.42
N ALA A 156 3.29 15.30 4.26
CA ALA A 156 3.50 14.63 2.98
C ALA A 156 2.44 15.05 1.93
N SER A 157 2.76 14.87 0.65
CA SER A 157 1.84 15.18 -0.45
C SER A 157 0.95 14.01 -0.84
N LYS A 158 1.47 12.79 -0.73
CA LYS A 158 0.76 11.57 -1.07
C LYS A 158 1.13 10.49 -0.05
N TYR A 159 0.35 9.43 0.00
CA TYR A 159 0.75 8.21 0.70
C TYR A 159 0.53 6.97 -0.15
N ARG A 160 1.33 5.95 0.11
CA ARG A 160 1.13 4.59 -0.39
C ARG A 160 1.05 3.67 0.82
N TRP A 161 -0.03 2.91 0.87
CA TRP A 161 -0.21 1.84 1.84
C TRP A 161 -0.12 0.51 1.12
N PHE A 162 0.90 -0.27 1.43
CA PHE A 162 1.05 -1.62 0.89
C PHE A 162 0.13 -2.57 1.64
N HIS A 163 -0.38 -3.58 0.92
CA HIS A 163 -1.29 -4.54 1.52
C HIS A 163 -0.64 -5.44 2.59
N ASN A 164 0.68 -5.30 2.79
CA ASN A 164 1.39 -5.87 3.94
C ASN A 164 1.41 -4.98 5.19
N ALA A 165 0.58 -3.94 5.25
CA ALA A 165 0.53 -2.94 6.31
C ALA A 165 1.75 -2.00 6.43
N CYS A 166 2.63 -1.99 5.43
CA CYS A 166 3.71 -1.01 5.31
C CYS A 166 3.17 0.33 4.82
N CYS A 167 3.56 1.41 5.50
CA CYS A 167 3.17 2.78 5.17
C CYS A 167 4.36 3.54 4.59
N GLU A 168 4.14 4.16 3.43
CA GLU A 168 5.09 5.05 2.74
C GLU A 168 4.45 6.43 2.61
N CYS A 169 5.10 7.46 3.17
CA CYS A 169 4.75 8.85 2.92
C CYS A 169 5.61 9.40 1.80
N ILE A 170 4.98 10.07 0.85
CA ILE A 170 5.62 10.56 -0.37
C ILE A 170 5.74 12.09 -0.31
N GLY A 171 6.95 12.57 -0.55
CA GLY A 171 7.26 14.00 -0.57
C GLY A 171 6.70 14.74 -1.79
N PRO A 172 6.69 16.08 -1.73
CA PRO A 172 6.16 16.93 -2.79
C PRO A 172 6.99 16.89 -4.10
N GLU A 173 8.25 16.45 -4.04
CA GLU A 173 9.15 16.39 -5.19
C GLU A 173 8.92 15.16 -6.09
N CYS A 174 8.14 14.18 -5.64
CA CYS A 174 7.88 12.94 -6.37
C CYS A 174 6.78 13.13 -7.42
N ILE A 175 6.97 12.57 -8.63
CA ILE A 175 6.03 12.73 -9.75
C ILE A 175 4.78 11.87 -9.51
N ASP A 176 4.97 10.59 -9.18
CA ASP A 176 3.89 9.63 -8.97
C ASP A 176 3.75 9.32 -7.47
N TYR A 177 3.62 8.06 -7.09
CA TYR A 177 3.41 7.61 -5.72
C TYR A 177 4.66 6.95 -5.13
N GLY A 178 5.84 7.47 -5.42
CA GLY A 178 7.09 7.02 -4.82
C GLY A 178 7.48 5.60 -5.24
N SER A 179 8.22 4.90 -4.39
CA SER A 179 8.78 3.59 -4.74
C SER A 179 7.72 2.49 -4.68
N LYS A 180 7.65 1.67 -5.72
CA LYS A 180 6.79 0.46 -5.75
C LYS A 180 7.35 -0.69 -4.91
N THR A 181 8.52 -0.50 -4.30
CA THR A 181 9.18 -1.50 -3.46
C THR A 181 8.93 -1.21 -1.99
N VAL A 182 8.50 -2.24 -1.26
CA VAL A 182 8.30 -2.19 0.20
C VAL A 182 9.66 -2.16 0.90
N LYS A 183 9.87 -1.21 1.82
CA LYS A 183 11.11 -1.07 2.60
C LYS A 183 10.92 -1.00 4.12
N CYS A 184 9.70 -1.24 4.64
CA CYS A 184 9.46 -1.32 6.08
C CYS A 184 10.11 -2.59 6.68
N MET A 185 10.71 -2.48 7.87
CA MET A 185 11.52 -3.57 8.45
C MET A 185 10.70 -4.69 9.14
N ASN A 186 9.47 -4.42 9.59
CA ASN A 186 8.73 -5.35 10.48
C ASN A 186 7.34 -5.79 9.98
N CYS A 187 6.99 -5.48 8.73
CA CYS A 187 5.63 -5.71 8.23
C CYS A 187 5.53 -7.02 7.48
N MET A 188 5.14 -8.07 8.21
CA MET A 188 4.73 -9.35 7.64
C MET A 188 3.21 -9.44 7.49
N PHE A 189 2.81 -10.06 6.38
CA PHE A 189 1.47 -10.35 5.84
C PHE A 189 0.91 -9.33 4.88
#